data_AF-A0A641MHA6-F1
#
_entry.id   AF-A0A641MHA6-F1
#
_cell.length_a   1.000
_cell.length_b   1.000
_cell.length_c   1.000
_cell.angle_alpha   90.00
_cell.angle_beta   90.00
_cell.angle_gamma   90.00
#
_symmetry.space_group_name_H-M   'P 1'
#
loop_
_entity.id
_entity.type
_entity.pdbx_description
1 polymer ?
#
loop_
_entity_poly.entity_id
_entity_poly.type
_entity_poly.pdbx_seq_one_letter_code
_entity_poly.pdbx_strand_id
1 'polypeptide(L)'
;VKNSVNLASYILGADSPKRVVGDGGIKVENSYSLLSTRIGKNVVEAVTIISEDVIGQDGADISLQQARTASFYAETLKWDMESTWIIPLDGESYPVLKWQLERESKIQTGLYVGIEVQPAQITERLYLSMDSYVLPQFISTNGLTLSLLSDNTKVVTIEEQTLTPVAIGSSVVAMETVKGIDDRFEITPVTYICKVIPAEGVVEITTADDLLTIDNFPTRDYVLTNDIDLANTTFNGLCSEENPFTGTFDGNGYIIKGWNFNDSNVGTMGLFKRMDGAVIKNLGMTGVAIVGGDNTGALVGIADGGKIERCYVSNSNIEGGDRVSAIAARVSAGVIIENCYAAQCTIKARTHQAGGISAASFDGGATISNCYFDGTITSQFGHVGAILGLIDRDGEITIQNCLNLATSIAGGHRFRIGNWGNRASMAHFINNYSIGTTVSVGGGWESTDDRNGTDLFDDADAKSLEFYKETLGWDFDKIWKIAENEGYPVFRTKDDPVGMVTEKTLENIAVYSISGGIEMIASQAVQINIYAIDGRLVRSVMLNEGRNSITGIAPGLYLVNRTKVIVTD
;
A
#
# COMPACT_ATOMS: atom_id res chain seq x y z
N VAL A 1 10.00 38.77 42.71
CA VAL A 1 8.89 38.48 41.79
C VAL A 1 7.60 38.91 42.47
N LYS A 2 6.76 39.72 41.83
CA LYS A 2 5.54 40.24 42.46
C LYS A 2 4.38 40.23 41.48
N ASN A 3 3.16 39.91 41.95
CA ASN A 3 1.95 39.96 41.14
C ASN A 3 2.10 39.18 39.83
N SER A 4 2.73 38.01 39.90
CA SER A 4 3.11 37.21 38.74
C SER A 4 2.41 35.86 38.77
N VAL A 5 2.19 35.29 37.60
CA VAL A 5 1.62 33.95 37.47
C VAL A 5 2.45 33.12 36.50
N ASN A 6 2.76 31.89 36.89
CA ASN A 6 3.30 30.88 36.00
C ASN A 6 2.17 30.09 35.33
N LEU A 7 2.17 30.06 34.00
CA LEU A 7 1.19 29.35 33.17
C LEU A 7 1.81 28.17 32.38
N ALA A 8 3.06 27.83 32.67
CA ALA A 8 3.73 26.71 32.02
C ALA A 8 3.14 25.36 32.46
N SER A 9 3.03 24.42 31.52
CA SER A 9 2.60 23.05 31.82
C SER A 9 3.70 22.22 32.49
N TYR A 10 4.95 22.49 32.13
CA TYR A 10 6.13 21.85 32.69
C TYR A 10 7.19 22.89 33.09
N ILE A 11 7.83 22.67 34.23
CA ILE A 11 9.05 23.38 34.63
C ILE A 11 10.09 22.33 34.98
N LEU A 12 11.13 22.22 34.16
CA LEU A 12 12.14 21.18 34.29
C LEU A 12 13.51 21.76 34.63
N GLY A 13 14.24 21.12 35.53
CA GLY A 13 15.58 21.55 35.92
C GLY A 13 16.27 20.55 36.85
N ALA A 14 17.60 20.47 36.75
CA ALA A 14 18.40 19.49 37.52
C ALA A 14 18.42 19.79 39.03
N ASP A 15 18.35 21.07 39.41
CA ASP A 15 18.59 21.58 40.77
C ASP A 15 17.31 22.12 41.40
N SER A 16 16.42 21.21 41.83
CA SER A 16 15.20 21.54 42.59
C SER A 16 14.40 22.72 41.99
N PRO A 17 13.88 22.58 40.76
CA PRO A 17 13.19 23.67 40.08
C PRO A 17 12.01 24.19 40.92
N LYS A 18 11.69 25.47 40.74
CA LYS A 18 10.60 26.17 41.43
C LYS A 18 9.62 26.77 40.44
N ARG A 19 8.33 26.80 40.78
CA ARG A 19 7.29 27.23 39.83
C ARG A 19 7.30 28.73 39.53
N VAL A 20 7.78 29.56 40.46
CA VAL A 20 7.83 31.03 40.31
C VAL A 20 9.25 31.57 40.29
N VAL A 21 10.12 31.17 41.22
CA VAL A 21 11.52 31.63 41.26
C VAL A 21 12.44 30.63 41.93
N GLY A 22 13.62 30.39 41.36
CA GLY A 22 14.65 29.52 41.95
C GLY A 22 15.31 30.10 43.21
N ASP A 23 16.18 29.29 43.83
CA ASP A 23 16.92 29.66 45.04
C ASP A 23 17.94 30.77 44.76
N GLY A 24 17.74 31.94 45.37
CA GLY A 24 18.64 33.08 45.19
C GLY A 24 18.38 34.29 46.09
N GLY A 25 17.59 34.14 47.16
CA GLY A 25 17.25 35.25 48.06
C GLY A 25 16.31 36.30 47.46
N ILE A 26 15.61 35.96 46.36
CA ILE A 26 14.64 36.86 45.72
C ILE A 26 13.32 36.86 46.50
N LYS A 27 12.82 38.04 46.85
CA LYS A 27 11.51 38.20 47.49
C LYS A 27 10.38 37.86 46.51
N VAL A 28 9.46 36.99 46.93
CA VAL A 28 8.21 36.70 46.21
C VAL A 28 7.04 37.33 46.94
N GLU A 29 6.13 37.94 46.20
CA GLU A 29 4.89 38.53 46.73
C GLU A 29 3.73 38.26 45.78
N ASN A 30 2.58 37.83 46.31
CA ASN A 30 1.33 37.70 45.56
C ASN A 30 1.53 36.99 44.20
N SER A 31 2.18 35.83 44.21
CA SER A 31 2.52 35.09 42.99
C SER A 31 1.90 33.70 43.00
N TYR A 32 1.56 33.23 41.80
CA TYR A 32 0.73 32.04 41.61
C TYR A 32 1.31 31.13 40.52
N SER A 33 0.86 29.88 40.50
CA SER A 33 1.14 28.93 39.41
C SER A 33 -0.10 28.11 39.11
N LEU A 34 -0.26 27.68 37.85
CA LEU A 34 -1.28 26.69 37.53
C LEU A 34 -1.10 25.44 38.39
N LEU A 35 -2.22 24.97 38.95
CA LEU A 35 -2.27 23.71 39.70
C LEU A 35 -1.83 22.53 38.82
N SER A 36 -2.07 22.58 37.51
CA SER A 36 -1.66 21.53 36.57
C SER A 36 -0.18 21.58 36.21
N THR A 37 0.59 22.60 36.62
CA THR A 37 2.03 22.66 36.33
C THR A 37 2.76 21.48 36.97
N ARG A 38 3.45 20.69 36.15
CA ARG A 38 4.35 19.62 36.61
C ARG A 38 5.78 20.14 36.74
N ILE A 39 6.47 19.76 37.81
CA ILE A 39 7.82 20.22 38.12
C ILE A 39 8.74 19.06 38.48
N GLY A 40 9.96 19.04 37.95
CA GLY A 40 10.92 17.96 38.20
C GLY A 40 12.17 18.04 37.33
N LYS A 41 13.03 17.02 37.37
CA LYS A 41 14.29 17.01 36.59
C LYS A 41 14.07 16.80 35.09
N ASN A 42 13.08 16.00 34.76
CA ASN A 42 12.66 15.65 33.41
C ASN A 42 11.16 15.33 33.40
N VAL A 43 10.58 15.09 32.23
CA VAL A 43 9.13 14.83 32.07
C VAL A 43 8.63 13.64 32.88
N VAL A 44 9.45 12.58 32.97
CA VAL A 44 9.09 11.33 33.67
C VAL A 44 9.01 11.57 35.18
N GLU A 45 9.98 12.31 35.73
CA GLU A 45 10.07 12.63 37.16
C GLU A 45 9.22 13.84 37.56
N ALA A 46 8.62 14.56 36.61
CA ALA A 46 7.86 15.77 36.91
C ALA A 46 6.56 15.45 37.65
N VAL A 47 6.32 16.10 38.77
CA VAL A 47 5.13 15.90 39.61
C VAL A 47 4.33 17.18 39.74
N THR A 48 3.03 17.05 39.96
CA THR A 48 2.22 18.17 40.44
C THR A 48 2.50 18.37 41.93
N ILE A 49 2.71 19.62 42.33
CA ILE A 49 2.82 20.00 43.73
C ILE A 49 1.65 20.91 44.10
N ILE A 50 1.27 20.89 45.38
CA ILE A 50 0.23 21.75 45.94
C ILE A 50 0.91 22.82 46.79
N SER A 51 0.51 24.07 46.62
CA SER A 51 0.99 25.19 47.42
C SER A 51 -0.10 26.24 47.57
N GLU A 52 -0.30 26.71 48.79
CA GLU A 52 -1.20 27.84 49.11
C GLU A 52 -0.41 29.13 49.37
N ASP A 53 0.92 29.08 49.25
CA ASP A 53 1.81 30.17 49.67
C ASP A 53 2.08 31.18 48.54
N VAL A 54 1.41 32.33 48.63
CA VAL A 54 1.58 33.45 47.70
C VAL A 54 2.92 34.19 47.83
N ILE A 55 3.69 33.95 48.90
CA ILE A 55 5.05 34.50 49.11
C ILE A 55 6.14 33.43 48.95
N GLY A 56 5.76 32.20 48.64
CA GLY A 56 6.66 31.07 48.42
C GLY A 56 7.21 31.03 47.00
N GLN A 57 8.33 30.34 46.83
CA GLN A 57 9.01 30.17 45.52
C GLN A 57 8.21 29.39 44.49
N ASP A 58 7.23 28.62 44.93
CA ASP A 58 6.32 27.83 44.10
C ASP A 58 4.99 28.55 43.83
N GLY A 59 4.75 29.69 44.48
CA GLY A 59 3.49 30.44 44.41
C GLY A 59 2.27 29.65 44.90
N ALA A 60 1.14 30.34 45.08
CA ALA A 60 -0.12 29.67 45.39
C ALA A 60 -0.77 29.09 44.12
N ASP A 61 -1.52 28.00 44.28
CA ASP A 61 -2.20 27.32 43.19
C ASP A 61 -3.38 28.14 42.65
N ILE A 62 -3.53 28.13 41.32
CA ILE A 62 -4.75 28.57 40.64
C ILE A 62 -5.25 27.50 39.68
N SER A 63 -6.56 27.45 39.52
CA SER A 63 -7.19 26.62 38.48
C SER A 63 -6.98 27.22 37.08
N LEU A 64 -7.10 26.37 36.05
CA LEU A 64 -7.11 26.81 34.66
C LEU A 64 -8.22 27.82 34.39
N GLN A 65 -9.40 27.63 34.98
CA GLN A 65 -10.52 28.57 34.84
C GLN A 65 -10.14 29.96 35.37
N GLN A 66 -9.52 30.04 36.55
CA GLN A 66 -9.07 31.32 37.13
C GLN A 66 -8.00 31.99 36.25
N ALA A 67 -7.05 31.21 35.74
CA ALA A 67 -6.02 31.68 34.81
C ALA A 67 -6.58 32.20 33.47
N ARG A 68 -7.84 31.91 33.15
CA ARG A 68 -8.51 32.39 31.94
C ARG A 68 -9.60 33.43 32.22
N THR A 69 -9.68 33.95 33.45
CA THR A 69 -10.72 34.93 33.84
C THR A 69 -10.10 36.30 34.09
N ALA A 70 -10.66 37.36 33.50
CA ALA A 70 -10.10 38.71 33.60
C ALA A 70 -10.03 39.25 35.06
N SER A 71 -10.99 38.87 35.91
CA SER A 71 -11.04 39.30 37.31
C SER A 71 -9.86 38.81 38.14
N PHE A 72 -9.32 37.61 37.85
CA PHE A 72 -8.11 37.13 38.53
C PHE A 72 -6.94 38.10 38.32
N TYR A 73 -6.74 38.53 37.09
CA TYR A 73 -5.66 39.46 36.76
C TYR A 73 -5.89 40.86 37.35
N ALA A 74 -7.10 41.41 37.22
CA ALA A 74 -7.44 42.75 37.70
C ALA A 74 -7.50 42.83 39.25
N GLU A 75 -8.18 41.87 39.89
CA GLU A 75 -8.50 41.94 41.31
C GLU A 75 -7.46 41.23 42.18
N THR A 76 -6.89 40.10 41.72
CA THR A 76 -5.89 39.35 42.49
C THR A 76 -4.48 39.84 42.18
N LEU A 77 -4.07 39.82 40.90
CA LEU A 77 -2.72 40.25 40.51
C LEU A 77 -2.57 41.76 40.37
N LYS A 78 -3.66 42.53 40.37
CA LYS A 78 -3.64 44.01 40.20
C LYS A 78 -3.01 44.43 38.87
N TRP A 79 -3.20 43.65 37.82
CA TRP A 79 -2.80 44.01 36.46
C TRP A 79 -3.76 45.04 35.88
N ASP A 80 -3.24 45.94 35.05
CA ASP A 80 -4.06 46.90 34.31
C ASP A 80 -4.73 46.20 33.10
N MET A 81 -5.95 45.71 33.33
CA MET A 81 -6.80 45.14 32.28
C MET A 81 -7.60 46.22 31.51
N GLU A 82 -7.55 47.49 31.95
CA GLU A 82 -8.27 48.59 31.32
C GLU A 82 -7.49 49.18 30.14
N SER A 83 -6.17 49.33 30.26
CA SER A 83 -5.35 49.91 29.17
C SER A 83 -4.29 48.96 28.61
N THR A 84 -3.81 47.99 29.37
CA THR A 84 -2.63 47.19 28.98
C THR A 84 -2.96 45.78 28.51
N TRP A 85 -3.65 45.00 29.34
CA TRP A 85 -3.90 43.57 29.12
C TRP A 85 -5.36 43.30 28.76
N ILE A 86 -5.61 42.19 28.07
CA ILE A 86 -6.96 41.71 27.76
C ILE A 86 -6.95 40.19 27.75
N ILE A 87 -8.05 39.58 28.19
CA ILE A 87 -8.35 38.17 27.90
C ILE A 87 -9.16 38.17 26.60
N PRO A 88 -8.62 37.69 25.48
CA PRO A 88 -9.31 37.72 24.18
C PRO A 88 -10.67 37.03 24.20
N LEU A 89 -10.75 35.89 24.88
CA LEU A 89 -11.98 35.14 25.08
C LEU A 89 -12.02 34.64 26.53
N ASP A 90 -12.94 35.20 27.31
CA ASP A 90 -13.06 34.93 28.75
C ASP A 90 -13.37 33.44 28.99
N GLY A 91 -12.63 32.82 29.89
CA GLY A 91 -12.70 31.37 30.16
C GLY A 91 -11.94 30.49 29.17
N GLU A 92 -11.49 31.02 28.03
CA GLU A 92 -10.95 30.22 26.92
C GLU A 92 -9.51 30.56 26.55
N SER A 93 -8.90 31.62 27.10
CA SER A 93 -7.57 32.10 26.70
C SER A 93 -6.77 32.71 27.86
N TYR A 94 -5.44 32.75 27.76
CA TYR A 94 -4.57 33.53 28.63
C TYR A 94 -4.49 35.00 28.18
N PRO A 95 -4.07 35.92 29.06
CA PRO A 95 -4.02 37.33 28.72
C PRO A 95 -2.94 37.64 27.68
N VAL A 96 -3.28 38.57 26.80
CA VAL A 96 -2.38 39.17 25.81
C VAL A 96 -2.36 40.69 25.98
N LEU A 97 -1.39 41.36 25.38
CA LEU A 97 -1.37 42.82 25.36
C LEU A 97 -2.42 43.33 24.37
N LYS A 98 -3.17 44.38 24.74
CA LYS A 98 -4.23 44.95 23.88
C LYS A 98 -3.71 45.35 22.50
N TRP A 99 -2.52 45.93 22.43
CA TRP A 99 -1.91 46.32 21.16
C TRP A 99 -1.63 45.11 20.23
N GLN A 100 -1.45 43.89 20.75
CA GLN A 100 -1.22 42.70 19.90
C GLN A 100 -2.46 42.38 19.08
N LEU A 101 -3.64 42.64 19.65
CA LEU A 101 -4.89 42.51 18.95
C LEU A 101 -5.02 43.65 17.91
N GLU A 102 -4.56 44.86 18.16
CA GLU A 102 -4.70 45.96 17.18
C GLU A 102 -3.84 45.82 15.91
N ARG A 103 -2.95 44.83 15.83
CA ARG A 103 -2.09 44.60 14.66
C ARG A 103 -2.79 43.80 13.57
N GLU A 104 -2.35 44.02 12.33
CA GLU A 104 -2.77 43.19 11.17
C GLU A 104 -2.28 41.74 11.28
N SER A 105 -1.09 41.53 11.87
CA SER A 105 -0.51 40.20 12.04
C SER A 105 -1.23 39.41 13.13
N LYS A 106 -1.63 38.18 12.81
CA LYS A 106 -2.22 37.27 13.79
C LYS A 106 -1.22 36.84 14.86
N ILE A 107 -1.70 36.68 16.09
CA ILE A 107 -0.96 36.10 17.22
C ILE A 107 -0.79 34.60 16.94
N GLN A 108 0.46 34.18 16.77
CA GLN A 108 0.80 32.79 16.54
C GLN A 108 0.58 31.96 17.80
N THR A 109 -0.15 30.87 17.66
CA THR A 109 -0.41 29.89 18.70
C THR A 109 0.34 28.61 18.38
N GLY A 110 1.47 28.40 19.08
CA GLY A 110 2.18 27.13 19.02
C GLY A 110 1.49 26.07 19.86
N LEU A 111 1.80 24.81 19.59
CA LEU A 111 1.30 23.66 20.33
C LEU A 111 2.45 22.90 20.99
N TYR A 112 2.17 22.36 22.17
CA TYR A 112 3.02 21.41 22.87
C TYR A 112 2.30 20.08 23.04
N VAL A 113 3.05 18.99 22.93
CA VAL A 113 2.70 17.67 23.48
C VAL A 113 3.76 17.34 24.52
N GLY A 114 3.37 17.33 25.80
CA GLY A 114 4.34 17.31 26.89
C GLY A 114 5.23 18.56 26.88
N ILE A 115 6.51 18.41 26.53
CA ILE A 115 7.48 19.51 26.37
C ILE A 115 7.89 19.75 24.92
N GLU A 116 7.40 18.93 23.99
CA GLU A 116 7.81 18.96 22.59
C GLU A 116 6.99 19.98 21.83
N VAL A 117 7.67 20.98 21.28
CA VAL A 117 7.06 21.96 20.36
C VAL A 117 6.67 21.23 19.08
N GLN A 118 5.39 21.32 18.74
CA GLN A 118 4.86 20.67 17.55
C GLN A 118 5.16 21.49 16.28
N PRO A 119 5.24 20.84 15.10
CA PRO A 119 5.45 21.53 13.84
C PRO A 119 4.30 22.49 13.51
N ALA A 120 4.52 23.40 12.55
CA ALA A 120 3.53 24.41 12.15
C ALA A 120 2.23 23.82 11.55
N GLN A 121 2.25 22.55 11.16
CA GLN A 121 1.08 21.78 10.72
C GLN A 121 1.30 20.31 11.09
N ILE A 122 0.24 19.66 11.56
CA ILE A 122 0.21 18.21 11.81
C ILE A 122 -0.84 17.59 10.90
N THR A 123 -0.43 16.61 10.10
CA THR A 123 -1.35 15.79 9.31
C THR A 123 -0.90 14.35 9.44
N GLU A 124 -1.69 13.56 10.15
CA GLU A 124 -1.38 12.15 10.45
C GLU A 124 -2.48 11.24 9.91
N ARG A 125 -2.10 10.05 9.44
CA ARG A 125 -3.05 9.00 9.06
C ARG A 125 -3.15 8.00 10.19
N LEU A 126 -4.38 7.66 10.58
CA LEU A 126 -4.66 6.67 11.61
C LEU A 126 -5.50 5.55 11.02
N TYR A 127 -4.98 4.33 11.08
CA TYR A 127 -5.72 3.13 10.68
C TYR A 127 -6.18 2.40 11.94
N LEU A 128 -7.48 2.10 12.04
CA LEU A 128 -8.11 1.64 13.27
C LEU A 128 -8.85 0.30 13.04
N SER A 129 -8.59 -0.69 13.89
CA SER A 129 -9.26 -2.00 13.90
C SER A 129 -10.43 -2.05 14.89
N MET A 130 -11.36 -1.10 14.81
CA MET A 130 -12.48 -0.88 15.76
C MET A 130 -12.11 -0.58 17.22
N ASP A 131 -10.83 -0.67 17.59
CA ASP A 131 -10.34 -0.28 18.91
C ASP A 131 -10.26 1.25 19.06
N SER A 132 -10.51 1.75 20.27
CA SER A 132 -10.36 3.16 20.59
C SER A 132 -8.90 3.60 20.56
N TYR A 133 -8.65 4.84 20.10
CA TYR A 133 -7.32 5.43 20.04
C TYR A 133 -7.28 6.73 20.84
N VAL A 134 -6.30 6.88 21.73
CA VAL A 134 -6.14 8.10 22.53
C VAL A 134 -5.15 9.03 21.84
N LEU A 135 -5.64 10.19 21.43
CA LEU A 135 -4.82 11.24 20.81
C LEU A 135 -3.91 11.92 21.85
N PRO A 136 -2.77 12.49 21.41
CA PRO A 136 -1.94 13.28 22.30
C PRO A 136 -2.68 14.52 22.81
N GLN A 137 -2.37 14.90 24.06
CA GLN A 137 -2.90 16.11 24.65
C GLN A 137 -2.15 17.33 24.12
N PHE A 138 -2.82 18.12 23.29
CA PHE A 138 -2.29 19.39 22.82
C PHE A 138 -2.50 20.51 23.84
N ILE A 139 -1.46 21.30 24.06
CA ILE A 139 -1.50 22.50 24.89
C ILE A 139 -1.04 23.68 24.05
N SER A 140 -1.88 24.71 23.97
CA SER A 140 -1.58 25.94 23.24
C SER A 140 -0.71 26.90 24.07
N THR A 141 0.20 27.62 23.41
CA THR A 141 1.12 28.58 24.06
C THR A 141 0.41 29.72 24.79
N ASN A 142 -0.79 30.07 24.36
CA ASN A 142 -1.64 31.13 24.89
C ASN A 142 -2.84 30.58 25.68
N GLY A 143 -2.82 29.30 26.04
CA GLY A 143 -3.87 28.69 26.85
C GLY A 143 -5.24 28.69 26.20
N LEU A 144 -5.32 28.79 24.87
CA LEU A 144 -6.54 28.54 24.11
C LEU A 144 -7.12 27.15 24.38
N THR A 145 -8.42 27.07 24.62
CA THR A 145 -9.15 25.80 24.57
C THR A 145 -9.16 25.28 23.14
N LEU A 146 -8.79 24.01 23.01
CA LEU A 146 -8.70 23.29 21.75
C LEU A 146 -9.76 22.19 21.77
N SER A 147 -10.42 21.96 20.64
CA SER A 147 -11.35 20.85 20.47
C SER A 147 -11.06 20.15 19.15
N LEU A 148 -11.24 18.85 19.11
CA LEU A 148 -11.10 18.07 17.89
C LEU A 148 -12.49 17.58 17.50
N LEU A 149 -12.83 17.73 16.22
CA LEU A 149 -14.13 17.33 15.69
C LEU A 149 -13.94 16.38 14.51
N SER A 150 -14.75 15.32 14.50
CA SER A 150 -14.89 14.45 13.34
C SER A 150 -15.85 15.07 12.33
N ASP A 151 -15.46 15.07 11.06
CA ASP A 151 -16.33 15.41 9.93
C ASP A 151 -17.41 14.36 9.65
N ASN A 152 -17.28 13.17 10.22
CA ASN A 152 -18.14 12.02 9.98
C ASN A 152 -18.28 11.16 11.24
N THR A 153 -19.11 11.63 12.16
CA THR A 153 -19.39 10.98 13.44
C THR A 153 -20.08 9.62 13.33
N LYS A 154 -20.51 9.22 12.13
CA LYS A 154 -21.00 7.86 11.87
C LYS A 154 -19.86 6.84 11.72
N VAL A 155 -18.64 7.31 11.47
CA VAL A 155 -17.45 6.46 11.30
C VAL A 155 -16.56 6.56 12.53
N VAL A 156 -16.26 7.77 13.03
CA VAL A 156 -15.44 7.98 14.23
C VAL A 156 -16.09 9.05 15.10
N THR A 157 -16.32 8.75 16.38
CA THR A 157 -16.62 9.79 17.36
C THR A 157 -15.37 10.17 18.15
N ILE A 158 -15.36 11.36 18.71
CA ILE A 158 -14.31 11.82 19.59
C ILE A 158 -14.92 12.40 20.86
N GLU A 159 -14.49 11.89 21.99
CA GLU A 159 -14.83 12.42 23.32
C GLU A 159 -13.53 12.69 24.08
N GLU A 160 -13.38 13.94 24.52
CA GLU A 160 -12.15 14.49 25.09
C GLU A 160 -10.96 14.38 24.12
N GLN A 161 -10.27 13.23 24.14
CA GLN A 161 -9.11 12.91 23.29
C GLN A 161 -9.19 11.47 22.74
N THR A 162 -10.26 10.74 23.04
CA THR A 162 -10.40 9.34 22.65
C THR A 162 -11.22 9.25 21.38
N LEU A 163 -10.58 8.82 20.30
CA LEU A 163 -11.24 8.41 19.07
C LEU A 163 -11.88 7.04 19.28
N THR A 164 -13.17 6.95 19.00
CA THR A 164 -13.92 5.70 19.06
C THR A 164 -14.46 5.39 17.67
N PRO A 165 -13.97 4.32 17.01
CA PRO A 165 -14.56 3.84 15.78
C PRO A 165 -16.02 3.39 16.00
N VAL A 166 -16.91 3.82 15.11
CA VAL A 166 -18.34 3.52 15.13
C VAL A 166 -18.74 2.62 13.96
N ALA A 167 -18.14 2.84 12.79
CA ALA A 167 -18.36 2.04 11.59
C ALA A 167 -17.13 2.04 10.67
N ILE A 168 -17.09 1.05 9.78
CA ILE A 168 -16.08 0.98 8.70
C ILE A 168 -16.25 2.20 7.79
N GLY A 169 -15.13 2.83 7.41
CA GLY A 169 -15.14 3.99 6.53
C GLY A 169 -13.99 4.94 6.81
N SER A 170 -14.12 6.15 6.32
CA SER A 170 -13.14 7.22 6.51
C SER A 170 -13.78 8.42 7.20
N SER A 171 -12.98 9.11 8.02
CA SER A 171 -13.32 10.39 8.63
C SER A 171 -12.06 11.22 8.81
N VAL A 172 -12.18 12.53 8.68
CA VAL A 172 -11.17 13.49 9.09
C VAL A 172 -11.54 14.04 10.47
N VAL A 173 -10.60 13.93 11.41
CA VAL A 173 -10.69 14.59 12.71
C VAL A 173 -9.76 15.80 12.70
N ALA A 174 -10.34 16.99 12.74
CA ALA A 174 -9.61 18.25 12.65
C ALA A 174 -9.74 19.04 13.95
N MET A 175 -8.67 19.75 14.29
CA MET A 175 -8.71 20.67 15.42
C MET A 175 -9.49 21.93 15.04
N GLU A 176 -10.49 22.23 15.83
CA GLU A 176 -11.24 23.47 15.80
C GLU A 176 -11.00 24.28 17.08
N THR A 177 -11.13 25.59 16.93
CA THR A 177 -11.19 26.51 18.05
C THR A 177 -12.59 26.65 18.59
N VAL A 178 -12.66 27.08 19.85
CA VAL A 178 -13.93 27.55 20.41
C VAL A 178 -14.47 28.69 19.56
N LYS A 179 -15.75 28.58 19.22
CA LYS A 179 -16.49 29.60 18.46
C LYS A 179 -16.41 30.95 19.18
N GLY A 180 -16.00 31.99 18.46
CA GLY A 180 -15.86 33.35 19.01
C GLY A 180 -14.45 33.70 19.46
N ILE A 181 -13.46 32.81 19.23
CA ILE A 181 -12.06 33.22 19.29
C ILE A 181 -11.82 34.38 18.31
N ASP A 182 -11.09 35.38 18.77
CA ASP A 182 -10.70 36.53 17.95
C ASP A 182 -9.97 36.03 16.69
N ASP A 183 -10.41 36.47 15.51
CA ASP A 183 -9.89 36.04 14.20
C ASP A 183 -8.40 36.41 14.01
N ARG A 184 -7.86 37.18 14.94
CA ARG A 184 -6.45 37.53 15.07
C ARG A 184 -5.59 36.45 15.73
N PHE A 185 -6.12 35.28 16.09
CA PHE A 185 -5.28 34.12 16.41
C PHE A 185 -5.05 33.25 15.18
N GLU A 186 -3.80 32.80 15.01
CA GLU A 186 -3.44 31.76 14.05
C GLU A 186 -2.95 30.54 14.81
N ILE A 187 -3.52 29.38 14.50
CA ILE A 187 -3.28 28.14 15.24
C ILE A 187 -2.71 27.12 14.27
N THR A 188 -1.71 26.40 14.76
CA THR A 188 -1.18 25.21 14.13
C THR A 188 -2.31 24.24 13.77
N PRO A 189 -2.59 24.02 12.47
CA PRO A 189 -3.61 23.07 12.06
C PRO A 189 -3.21 21.65 12.46
N VAL A 190 -4.14 20.91 13.04
CA VAL A 190 -3.98 19.49 13.36
C VAL A 190 -5.10 18.72 12.68
N THR A 191 -4.73 17.71 11.91
CA THR A 191 -5.65 16.89 11.14
C THR A 191 -5.25 15.43 11.21
N TYR A 192 -6.18 14.59 11.63
CA TYR A 192 -6.06 13.13 11.58
C TYR A 192 -6.97 12.60 10.48
N ILE A 193 -6.39 11.89 9.52
CA ILE A 193 -7.13 11.17 8.47
C ILE A 193 -7.33 9.75 8.98
N CYS A 194 -8.52 9.46 9.47
CA CYS A 194 -8.87 8.18 10.06
C CYS A 194 -9.47 7.24 9.01
N LYS A 195 -8.95 6.02 8.96
CA LYS A 195 -9.52 4.90 8.21
C LYS A 195 -9.85 3.77 9.18
N VAL A 196 -11.13 3.42 9.26
CA VAL A 196 -11.60 2.30 10.09
C VAL A 196 -11.80 1.08 9.21
N ILE A 197 -11.16 -0.03 9.59
CA ILE A 197 -11.28 -1.34 8.93
C ILE A 197 -12.11 -2.31 9.78
N PRO A 198 -12.68 -3.38 9.18
CA PRO A 198 -13.36 -4.41 9.95
C PRO A 198 -12.41 -5.10 10.95
N ALA A 199 -12.92 -5.39 12.15
CA ALA A 199 -12.15 -6.10 13.19
C ALA A 199 -11.79 -7.54 12.79
N GLU A 200 -12.62 -8.19 11.97
CA GLU A 200 -12.44 -9.56 11.48
C GLU A 200 -12.74 -9.66 9.98
N GLY A 201 -12.26 -10.72 9.34
CA GLY A 201 -12.49 -10.98 7.92
C GLY A 201 -11.58 -10.19 6.97
N VAL A 202 -11.92 -10.25 5.70
CA VAL A 202 -11.15 -9.64 4.61
C VAL A 202 -11.38 -8.13 4.56
N VAL A 203 -10.30 -7.36 4.38
CA VAL A 203 -10.33 -5.91 4.23
C VAL A 203 -10.35 -5.54 2.75
N GLU A 204 -11.33 -4.76 2.33
CA GLU A 204 -11.42 -4.27 0.95
C GLU A 204 -10.49 -3.08 0.71
N ILE A 205 -9.77 -3.14 -0.41
CA ILE A 205 -8.86 -2.08 -0.87
C ILE A 205 -9.43 -1.51 -2.18
N THR A 206 -9.92 -0.27 -2.11
CA THR A 206 -10.57 0.41 -3.24
C THR A 206 -9.71 1.53 -3.81
N THR A 207 -8.84 2.12 -2.98
CA THR A 207 -8.04 3.29 -3.30
C THR A 207 -6.56 3.11 -2.92
N ALA A 208 -5.70 3.98 -3.45
CA ALA A 208 -4.28 4.01 -3.08
C ALA A 208 -4.05 4.28 -1.59
N ASP A 209 -4.95 5.03 -0.93
CA ASP A 209 -4.86 5.30 0.51
C ASP A 209 -5.25 4.06 1.34
N ASP A 210 -6.25 3.29 0.89
CA ASP A 210 -6.61 2.02 1.54
C ASP A 210 -5.42 1.05 1.56
N LEU A 211 -4.64 1.01 0.47
CA LEU A 211 -3.48 0.14 0.31
C LEU A 211 -2.44 0.35 1.44
N LEU A 212 -2.29 1.59 1.92
CA LEU A 212 -1.36 1.94 3.00
C LEU A 212 -1.80 1.40 4.37
N THR A 213 -3.04 0.93 4.52
CA THR A 213 -3.53 0.29 5.75
C THR A 213 -2.74 -0.98 6.08
N ILE A 214 -2.19 -1.64 5.05
CA ILE A 214 -1.51 -2.92 5.17
C ILE A 214 -0.28 -2.84 6.08
N ASP A 215 0.42 -1.70 6.11
CA ASP A 215 1.58 -1.47 6.99
C ASP A 215 1.23 -1.59 8.47
N ASN A 216 -0.01 -1.25 8.83
CA ASN A 216 -0.49 -1.25 10.21
C ASN A 216 -1.07 -2.62 10.61
N PHE A 217 -1.54 -3.40 9.64
CA PHE A 217 -2.16 -4.70 9.88
C PHE A 217 -1.66 -5.77 8.88
N PRO A 218 -0.34 -6.09 8.86
CA PRO A 218 0.28 -6.92 7.83
C PRO A 218 -0.10 -8.41 7.89
N THR A 219 -0.81 -8.82 8.94
CA THR A 219 -1.29 -10.19 9.17
C THR A 219 -2.70 -10.43 8.62
N ARG A 220 -3.39 -9.38 8.17
CA ARG A 220 -4.78 -9.45 7.70
C ARG A 220 -4.86 -9.89 6.24
N ASP A 221 -6.05 -10.37 5.86
CA ASP A 221 -6.38 -10.67 4.48
C ASP A 221 -7.01 -9.45 3.80
N TYR A 222 -6.62 -9.22 2.54
CA TYR A 222 -7.00 -8.07 1.73
C TYR A 222 -7.51 -8.50 0.36
N VAL A 223 -8.48 -7.76 -0.17
CA VAL A 223 -9.00 -7.96 -1.53
C VAL A 223 -9.12 -6.62 -2.26
N LEU A 224 -8.62 -6.55 -3.49
CA LEU A 224 -8.90 -5.39 -4.34
C LEU A 224 -10.34 -5.41 -4.84
N THR A 225 -10.98 -4.25 -4.81
CA THR A 225 -12.33 -4.02 -5.38
C THR A 225 -12.30 -3.10 -6.60
N ASN A 226 -11.14 -2.53 -6.91
CA ASN A 226 -10.92 -1.66 -8.06
C ASN A 226 -9.44 -1.68 -8.47
N ASP A 227 -9.16 -1.24 -9.70
CA ASP A 227 -7.80 -0.90 -10.11
C ASP A 227 -7.26 0.24 -9.25
N ILE A 228 -5.99 0.14 -8.84
CA ILE A 228 -5.30 1.16 -8.04
C ILE A 228 -4.31 1.91 -8.93
N ASP A 229 -4.46 3.23 -9.01
CA ASP A 229 -3.52 4.11 -9.71
C ASP A 229 -2.63 4.84 -8.70
N LEU A 230 -1.32 4.61 -8.79
CA LEU A 230 -0.30 5.19 -7.93
C LEU A 230 0.46 6.36 -8.57
N ALA A 231 0.06 6.83 -9.77
CA ALA A 231 0.81 7.87 -10.50
C ALA A 231 0.96 9.19 -9.73
N ASN A 232 0.01 9.51 -8.85
CA ASN A 232 0.03 10.73 -8.04
C ASN A 232 0.19 10.43 -6.54
N THR A 233 0.69 9.24 -6.20
CA THR A 233 0.86 8.80 -4.82
C THR A 233 2.33 8.52 -4.55
N THR A 234 2.90 9.20 -3.56
CA THR A 234 4.21 8.80 -3.01
C THR A 234 4.03 7.46 -2.31
N PHE A 235 4.55 6.40 -2.92
CA PHE A 235 4.40 5.03 -2.45
C PHE A 235 5.77 4.36 -2.31
N ASN A 236 6.12 3.95 -1.09
CA ASN A 236 7.46 3.49 -0.72
C ASN A 236 7.53 1.97 -0.52
N GLY A 237 6.62 1.23 -1.16
CA GLY A 237 6.37 -0.19 -0.90
C GLY A 237 5.68 -0.42 0.45
N LEU A 238 5.06 -1.59 0.60
CA LEU A 238 4.39 -2.04 1.83
C LEU A 238 5.32 -2.90 2.66
N CYS A 239 5.03 -2.90 3.96
CA CYS A 239 5.70 -3.65 4.99
C CYS A 239 7.19 -3.31 5.08
N SER A 240 7.91 -4.01 5.96
CA SER A 240 9.37 -3.89 6.08
C SER A 240 10.00 -5.27 6.24
N GLU A 241 11.33 -5.33 6.27
CA GLU A 241 12.02 -6.59 6.54
C GLU A 241 11.76 -7.09 7.98
N GLU A 242 11.60 -6.16 8.92
CA GLU A 242 11.32 -6.40 10.34
C GLU A 242 9.84 -6.68 10.63
N ASN A 243 8.94 -6.19 9.77
CA ASN A 243 7.50 -6.38 9.87
C ASN A 243 6.94 -6.84 8.52
N PRO A 244 7.15 -8.13 8.14
CA PRO A 244 6.77 -8.65 6.84
C PRO A 244 5.26 -8.82 6.69
N PHE A 245 4.78 -8.84 5.45
CA PHE A 245 3.41 -9.27 5.15
C PHE A 245 3.27 -10.78 5.39
N THR A 246 2.22 -11.18 6.09
CA THR A 246 1.98 -12.61 6.45
C THR A 246 0.55 -13.08 6.14
N GLY A 247 -0.33 -12.16 5.72
CA GLY A 247 -1.72 -12.48 5.34
C GLY A 247 -1.89 -12.89 3.87
N THR A 248 -3.11 -12.74 3.35
CA THR A 248 -3.45 -12.93 1.94
C THR A 248 -3.71 -11.59 1.25
N PHE A 249 -3.11 -11.35 0.09
CA PHE A 249 -3.45 -10.22 -0.79
C PHE A 249 -4.04 -10.76 -2.09
N ASP A 250 -5.35 -10.65 -2.26
CA ASP A 250 -6.07 -11.07 -3.46
C ASP A 250 -6.36 -9.85 -4.36
N GLY A 251 -5.64 -9.75 -5.47
CA GLY A 251 -5.89 -8.74 -6.49
C GLY A 251 -7.26 -8.88 -7.17
N ASN A 252 -7.95 -10.03 -7.02
CA ASN A 252 -9.30 -10.27 -7.54
C ASN A 252 -9.46 -9.97 -9.06
N GLY A 253 -8.34 -10.04 -9.80
CA GLY A 253 -8.25 -9.73 -11.22
C GLY A 253 -8.02 -8.24 -11.55
N TYR A 254 -7.90 -7.37 -10.54
CA TYR A 254 -7.58 -5.96 -10.71
C TYR A 254 -6.07 -5.71 -10.80
N ILE A 255 -5.72 -4.51 -11.24
CA ILE A 255 -4.34 -4.08 -11.43
C ILE A 255 -3.93 -2.94 -10.50
N ILE A 256 -2.64 -2.90 -10.18
CA ILE A 256 -1.97 -1.72 -9.62
C ILE A 256 -1.09 -1.13 -10.73
N LYS A 257 -1.22 0.18 -10.97
CA LYS A 257 -0.54 0.85 -12.09
C LYS A 257 0.09 2.18 -11.73
N GLY A 258 0.98 2.66 -12.60
CA GLY A 258 1.54 4.01 -12.53
C GLY A 258 2.51 4.24 -11.37
N TRP A 259 2.98 3.19 -10.70
CA TRP A 259 3.91 3.33 -9.59
C TRP A 259 5.29 3.72 -10.07
N ASN A 260 5.80 4.85 -9.57
CA ASN A 260 7.15 5.34 -9.80
C ASN A 260 7.90 5.43 -8.47
N PHE A 261 9.00 4.69 -8.35
CA PHE A 261 9.90 4.72 -7.20
C PHE A 261 11.34 4.92 -7.66
N ASN A 262 12.07 5.83 -7.03
CA ASN A 262 13.46 6.12 -7.40
C ASN A 262 14.30 6.48 -6.17
N ASP A 263 14.76 5.46 -5.46
CA ASP A 263 15.75 5.60 -4.39
C ASP A 263 16.59 4.31 -4.28
N SER A 264 17.81 4.35 -4.82
CA SER A 264 18.73 3.23 -4.79
C SER A 264 19.28 2.89 -3.40
N ASN A 265 19.04 3.74 -2.39
CA ASN A 265 19.48 3.49 -1.02
C ASN A 265 18.51 2.59 -0.24
N VAL A 266 17.31 2.37 -0.77
CA VAL A 266 16.34 1.45 -0.15
C VAL A 266 16.69 0.03 -0.52
N GLY A 267 17.34 -0.68 0.41
CA GLY A 267 17.95 -2.00 0.20
C GLY A 267 16.98 -3.07 -0.34
N THR A 268 15.71 -3.02 0.05
CA THR A 268 14.69 -3.97 -0.38
C THR A 268 13.44 -3.25 -0.85
N MET A 269 12.97 -3.59 -2.05
CA MET A 269 11.86 -2.91 -2.72
C MET A 269 10.97 -3.87 -3.50
N GLY A 270 9.66 -3.60 -3.43
CA GLY A 270 8.56 -4.21 -4.16
C GLY A 270 7.24 -3.69 -3.60
N LEU A 271 6.11 -4.08 -4.22
CA LEU A 271 4.79 -3.80 -3.64
C LEU A 271 4.77 -4.23 -2.18
N PHE A 272 5.34 -5.40 -1.88
CA PHE A 272 5.76 -5.81 -0.55
C PHE A 272 7.28 -5.85 -0.48
N LYS A 273 7.89 -5.16 0.49
CA LYS A 273 9.34 -5.29 0.72
C LYS A 273 9.69 -6.71 1.13
N ARG A 274 8.91 -7.29 2.05
CA ARG A 274 9.05 -8.68 2.47
C ARG A 274 7.69 -9.33 2.70
N MET A 275 7.58 -10.57 2.26
CA MET A 275 6.52 -11.49 2.68
C MET A 275 7.12 -12.69 3.42
N ASP A 276 6.39 -13.19 4.42
CA ASP A 276 6.76 -14.37 5.21
C ASP A 276 5.54 -15.29 5.35
N GLY A 277 5.56 -16.44 4.68
CA GLY A 277 4.44 -17.40 4.68
C GLY A 277 3.14 -16.88 4.02
N ALA A 278 3.16 -15.69 3.42
CA ALA A 278 1.97 -15.01 2.90
C ALA A 278 1.46 -15.58 1.57
N VAL A 279 0.28 -15.15 1.14
CA VAL A 279 -0.27 -15.49 -0.19
C VAL A 279 -0.57 -14.22 -0.97
N ILE A 280 0.01 -14.07 -2.16
CA ILE A 280 -0.31 -12.98 -3.10
C ILE A 280 -0.89 -13.61 -4.36
N LYS A 281 -2.11 -13.22 -4.75
CA LYS A 281 -2.78 -13.85 -5.88
C LYS A 281 -3.62 -12.93 -6.75
N ASN A 282 -3.85 -13.34 -7.99
CA ASN A 282 -4.78 -12.69 -8.95
C ASN A 282 -4.52 -11.20 -9.16
N LEU A 283 -3.25 -10.79 -9.21
CA LEU A 283 -2.84 -9.38 -9.23
C LEU A 283 -2.00 -9.05 -10.46
N GLY A 284 -2.36 -7.97 -11.15
CA GLY A 284 -1.49 -7.37 -12.18
C GLY A 284 -0.78 -6.12 -11.69
N MET A 285 0.48 -5.96 -12.07
CA MET A 285 1.23 -4.70 -11.94
C MET A 285 1.61 -4.19 -13.32
N THR A 286 1.23 -2.96 -13.67
CA THR A 286 1.50 -2.44 -15.04
C THR A 286 2.02 -1.01 -15.04
N GLY A 287 2.94 -0.71 -15.95
CA GLY A 287 3.51 0.65 -16.05
C GLY A 287 4.28 1.04 -14.80
N VAL A 288 4.98 0.09 -14.18
CA VAL A 288 5.74 0.30 -12.95
C VAL A 288 7.18 0.67 -13.31
N ALA A 289 7.72 1.71 -12.67
CA ALA A 289 9.11 2.12 -12.81
C ALA A 289 9.77 2.17 -11.42
N ILE A 290 10.68 1.24 -11.15
CA ILE A 290 11.36 1.12 -9.86
C ILE A 290 12.86 1.24 -10.08
N VAL A 291 13.50 2.12 -9.32
CA VAL A 291 14.95 2.14 -9.09
C VAL A 291 15.17 1.94 -7.59
N GLY A 292 15.51 0.71 -7.20
CA GLY A 292 15.72 0.29 -5.82
C GLY A 292 17.16 -0.13 -5.51
N GLY A 293 17.37 -0.63 -4.29
CA GLY A 293 18.62 -1.22 -3.80
C GLY A 293 18.78 -2.69 -4.16
N ASP A 294 19.41 -3.46 -3.29
CA ASP A 294 19.92 -4.80 -3.58
C ASP A 294 18.86 -5.87 -3.85
N ASN A 295 17.70 -5.83 -3.20
CA ASN A 295 16.61 -6.78 -3.43
C ASN A 295 15.42 -6.04 -4.05
N THR A 296 15.36 -5.95 -5.37
CA THR A 296 14.31 -5.18 -6.06
C THR A 296 13.46 -6.08 -6.95
N GLY A 297 12.24 -6.38 -6.51
CA GLY A 297 11.19 -7.00 -7.32
C GLY A 297 10.03 -6.02 -7.52
N ALA A 298 9.22 -6.15 -8.57
CA ALA A 298 8.04 -5.29 -8.69
C ALA A 298 6.95 -5.68 -7.68
N LEU A 299 6.65 -6.98 -7.54
CA LEU A 299 5.70 -7.46 -6.53
C LEU A 299 6.37 -7.62 -5.16
N VAL A 300 7.48 -8.34 -5.08
CA VAL A 300 8.10 -8.70 -3.81
C VAL A 300 9.62 -8.50 -3.85
N GLY A 301 10.17 -7.80 -2.85
CA GLY A 301 11.62 -7.73 -2.65
C GLY A 301 12.17 -9.08 -2.15
N ILE A 302 11.74 -9.51 -0.97
CA ILE A 302 12.12 -10.78 -0.34
C ILE A 302 10.88 -11.62 -0.06
N ALA A 303 10.84 -12.86 -0.57
CA ALA A 303 9.83 -13.84 -0.25
C ALA A 303 10.44 -14.99 0.54
N ASP A 304 9.94 -15.21 1.76
CA ASP A 304 10.33 -16.33 2.62
C ASP A 304 9.09 -17.21 2.89
N GLY A 305 9.05 -18.41 2.31
CA GLY A 305 7.85 -19.24 2.30
C GLY A 305 6.64 -18.58 1.62
N GLY A 306 5.49 -19.25 1.66
CA GLY A 306 4.25 -18.73 1.08
C GLY A 306 4.11 -18.96 -0.44
N LYS A 307 3.16 -18.24 -1.05
CA LYS A 307 2.73 -18.47 -2.43
C LYS A 307 2.47 -17.17 -3.20
N ILE A 308 3.00 -17.06 -4.42
CA ILE A 308 2.65 -16.03 -5.38
C ILE A 308 2.01 -16.73 -6.58
N GLU A 309 0.70 -16.53 -6.82
CA GLU A 309 -0.03 -17.24 -7.86
C GLU A 309 -0.92 -16.36 -8.76
N ARG A 310 -0.96 -16.65 -10.06
CA ARG A 310 -1.80 -15.86 -11.00
C ARG A 310 -1.50 -14.37 -10.95
N CYS A 311 -0.22 -14.03 -10.85
CA CYS A 311 0.25 -12.65 -10.78
C CYS A 311 1.05 -12.29 -12.03
N TYR A 312 0.99 -11.02 -12.44
CA TYR A 312 1.80 -10.57 -13.57
C TYR A 312 2.37 -9.17 -13.42
N VAL A 313 3.46 -8.92 -14.14
CA VAL A 313 4.05 -7.60 -14.30
C VAL A 313 4.14 -7.29 -15.78
N SER A 314 3.67 -6.12 -16.21
CA SER A 314 3.73 -5.75 -17.63
C SER A 314 4.19 -4.31 -17.85
N ASN A 315 4.79 -4.03 -19.02
CA ASN A 315 5.14 -2.68 -19.44
C ASN A 315 5.95 -1.91 -18.39
N SER A 316 6.90 -2.58 -17.74
CA SER A 316 7.55 -2.07 -16.52
C SER A 316 9.07 -2.05 -16.65
N ASN A 317 9.70 -1.10 -15.95
CA ASN A 317 11.16 -0.97 -15.85
C ASN A 317 11.59 -1.13 -14.39
N ILE A 318 12.34 -2.19 -14.11
CA ILE A 318 12.80 -2.53 -12.76
C ILE A 318 14.33 -2.53 -12.76
N GLU A 319 14.90 -1.58 -12.03
CA GLU A 319 16.33 -1.45 -11.81
C GLU A 319 16.67 -1.59 -10.32
N GLY A 320 17.70 -2.38 -10.00
CA GLY A 320 18.17 -2.57 -8.63
C GLY A 320 19.68 -2.80 -8.55
N GLY A 321 20.19 -2.93 -7.32
CA GLY A 321 21.60 -3.08 -7.02
C GLY A 321 22.14 -4.45 -7.43
N ASP A 322 21.59 -5.51 -6.85
CA ASP A 322 22.18 -6.85 -6.90
C ASP A 322 21.22 -7.90 -7.46
N ARG A 323 20.17 -8.23 -6.70
CA ARG A 323 19.10 -9.18 -7.04
C ARG A 323 17.89 -8.42 -7.56
N VAL A 324 17.64 -8.52 -8.88
CA VAL A 324 16.57 -7.75 -9.55
C VAL A 324 15.69 -8.65 -10.40
N SER A 325 14.37 -8.51 -10.25
CA SER A 325 13.38 -9.29 -11.01
C SER A 325 12.03 -8.61 -11.15
N ALA A 326 11.12 -9.19 -11.93
CA ALA A 326 9.75 -8.69 -11.99
C ALA A 326 8.90 -9.16 -10.80
N ILE A 327 8.91 -10.46 -10.46
CA ILE A 327 7.98 -11.01 -9.44
C ILE A 327 8.59 -10.94 -8.04
N ALA A 328 9.62 -11.75 -7.75
CA ALA A 328 10.22 -11.83 -6.42
C ALA A 328 11.74 -11.87 -6.51
N ALA A 329 12.43 -10.82 -6.05
CA ALA A 329 13.89 -10.73 -6.25
C ALA A 329 14.66 -11.83 -5.52
N ARG A 330 14.35 -12.07 -4.25
CA ARG A 330 14.91 -13.16 -3.46
C ARG A 330 13.79 -14.10 -3.02
N VAL A 331 13.98 -15.41 -3.25
CA VAL A 331 13.08 -16.46 -2.78
C VAL A 331 13.79 -17.42 -1.84
N SER A 332 13.15 -17.83 -0.75
CA SER A 332 13.71 -18.78 0.22
C SER A 332 12.61 -19.58 0.93
N ALA A 333 12.99 -20.53 1.79
CA ALA A 333 12.09 -21.26 2.67
C ALA A 333 10.89 -21.93 1.96
N GLY A 334 11.10 -22.42 0.74
CA GLY A 334 10.09 -23.19 0.00
C GLY A 334 9.00 -22.35 -0.65
N VAL A 335 9.26 -21.07 -0.97
CA VAL A 335 8.35 -20.22 -1.76
C VAL A 335 7.85 -20.95 -3.00
N ILE A 336 6.56 -20.80 -3.30
CA ILE A 336 5.95 -21.25 -4.54
C ILE A 336 5.57 -20.04 -5.39
N ILE A 337 6.15 -19.92 -6.59
CA ILE A 337 5.72 -19.00 -7.63
C ILE A 337 5.08 -19.83 -8.74
N GLU A 338 3.76 -19.68 -8.94
CA GLU A 338 3.05 -20.49 -9.92
C GLU A 338 2.11 -19.67 -10.80
N ASN A 339 1.99 -20.06 -12.07
CA ASN A 339 1.13 -19.38 -13.03
C ASN A 339 1.37 -17.86 -13.03
N CYS A 340 2.62 -17.41 -13.10
CA CYS A 340 2.99 -15.99 -13.08
C CYS A 340 3.72 -15.60 -14.36
N TYR A 341 3.59 -14.35 -14.79
CA TYR A 341 4.35 -13.88 -15.95
C TYR A 341 4.85 -12.46 -15.85
N ALA A 342 5.90 -12.17 -16.58
CA ALA A 342 6.37 -10.81 -16.82
C ALA A 342 6.47 -10.57 -18.32
N ALA A 343 5.81 -9.53 -18.82
CA ALA A 343 5.72 -9.26 -20.26
C ALA A 343 6.06 -7.81 -20.58
N GLN A 344 6.86 -7.59 -21.63
CA GLN A 344 7.34 -6.26 -21.99
C GLN A 344 8.03 -5.55 -20.81
N CYS A 345 8.84 -6.30 -20.06
CA CYS A 345 9.58 -5.80 -18.91
C CYS A 345 11.05 -5.54 -19.24
N THR A 346 11.63 -4.51 -18.63
CA THR A 346 13.08 -4.28 -18.61
C THR A 346 13.60 -4.52 -17.21
N ILE A 347 14.45 -5.54 -17.05
CA ILE A 347 15.06 -5.91 -15.77
C ILE A 347 16.55 -5.55 -15.82
N LYS A 348 17.01 -4.77 -14.85
CA LYS A 348 18.40 -4.33 -14.78
C LYS A 348 18.97 -4.45 -13.37
N ALA A 349 19.89 -5.40 -13.20
CA ALA A 349 20.77 -5.42 -12.04
C ALA A 349 22.03 -4.59 -12.31
N ARG A 350 22.32 -3.61 -11.46
CA ARG A 350 23.54 -2.80 -11.57
C ARG A 350 24.80 -3.62 -11.30
N THR A 351 24.71 -4.70 -10.54
CA THR A 351 25.87 -5.54 -10.17
C THR A 351 25.71 -6.99 -10.60
N HIS A 352 25.10 -7.89 -9.81
CA HIS A 352 25.20 -9.33 -10.05
C HIS A 352 23.96 -10.00 -10.63
N GLN A 353 22.97 -10.41 -9.82
CA GLN A 353 21.95 -11.35 -10.28
C GLN A 353 20.69 -10.68 -10.82
N ALA A 354 20.33 -11.02 -12.05
CA ALA A 354 19.04 -10.62 -12.61
C ALA A 354 18.27 -11.85 -13.06
N GLY A 355 16.96 -11.86 -12.83
CA GLY A 355 16.11 -12.84 -13.48
C GLY A 355 14.71 -12.31 -13.74
N GLY A 356 14.06 -12.86 -14.75
CA GLY A 356 12.76 -12.33 -15.17
C GLY A 356 11.67 -12.54 -14.13
N ILE A 357 11.58 -13.76 -13.58
CA ILE A 357 10.64 -14.09 -12.50
C ILE A 357 11.27 -13.90 -11.12
N SER A 358 12.46 -14.46 -10.89
CA SER A 358 13.22 -14.29 -9.65
C SER A 358 14.71 -14.13 -9.91
N ALA A 359 15.43 -13.38 -9.07
CA ALA A 359 16.85 -13.13 -9.27
C ALA A 359 17.74 -14.16 -8.57
N ALA A 360 17.41 -14.53 -7.34
CA ALA A 360 18.18 -15.52 -6.59
C ALA A 360 17.32 -16.34 -5.62
N SER A 361 17.68 -17.62 -5.49
CA SER A 361 17.15 -18.49 -4.45
C SER A 361 18.14 -18.70 -3.32
N PHE A 362 17.61 -18.77 -2.10
CA PHE A 362 18.33 -18.86 -0.84
C PHE A 362 17.95 -20.14 -0.08
N ASP A 363 18.32 -20.22 1.21
CA ASP A 363 18.14 -21.40 2.05
C ASP A 363 16.69 -21.91 2.05
N GLY A 364 16.52 -23.23 1.99
CA GLY A 364 15.20 -23.87 1.99
C GLY A 364 14.50 -23.92 0.62
N GLY A 365 15.09 -23.29 -0.41
CA GLY A 365 14.71 -23.49 -1.80
C GLY A 365 13.39 -22.82 -2.23
N ALA A 366 12.89 -23.18 -3.41
CA ALA A 366 11.71 -22.60 -4.05
C ALA A 366 11.20 -23.48 -5.21
N THR A 367 9.92 -23.34 -5.55
CA THR A 367 9.33 -23.90 -6.78
C THR A 367 8.82 -22.77 -7.66
N ILE A 368 9.29 -22.73 -8.92
CA ILE A 368 8.80 -21.81 -9.95
C ILE A 368 8.16 -22.65 -11.05
N SER A 369 6.87 -22.48 -11.28
CA SER A 369 6.14 -23.34 -12.23
C SER A 369 5.12 -22.58 -13.08
N ASN A 370 5.00 -23.00 -14.34
CA ASN A 370 4.03 -22.43 -15.28
C ASN A 370 4.20 -20.92 -15.44
N CYS A 371 5.46 -20.48 -15.55
CA CYS A 371 5.81 -19.07 -15.64
C CYS A 371 6.50 -18.73 -16.96
N TYR A 372 6.38 -17.49 -17.41
CA TYR A 372 7.17 -17.01 -18.54
C TYR A 372 7.67 -15.58 -18.36
N PHE A 373 8.78 -15.27 -19.02
CA PHE A 373 9.31 -13.91 -19.10
C PHE A 373 9.48 -13.48 -20.55
N ASP A 374 8.86 -12.36 -20.91
CA ASP A 374 9.00 -11.61 -22.16
C ASP A 374 9.56 -10.21 -21.84
N GLY A 375 10.66 -9.84 -22.48
CA GLY A 375 11.34 -8.58 -22.25
C GLY A 375 12.86 -8.66 -22.35
N THR A 376 13.55 -7.74 -21.66
CA THR A 376 15.02 -7.67 -21.63
C THR A 376 15.55 -7.82 -20.22
N ILE A 377 16.69 -8.50 -20.07
CA ILE A 377 17.38 -8.65 -18.78
C ILE A 377 18.84 -8.27 -18.95
N THR A 378 19.35 -7.42 -18.06
CA THR A 378 20.76 -7.03 -18.00
C THR A 378 21.30 -7.15 -16.58
N SER A 379 22.49 -7.73 -16.43
CA SER A 379 23.34 -7.53 -15.26
C SER A 379 24.78 -7.15 -15.66
N GLN A 380 25.55 -6.58 -14.75
CA GLN A 380 26.92 -6.15 -15.05
C GLN A 380 27.94 -7.31 -14.94
N PHE A 381 27.86 -8.12 -13.89
CA PHE A 381 28.89 -9.10 -13.56
C PHE A 381 28.36 -10.50 -13.26
N GLY A 382 27.12 -10.63 -12.81
CA GLY A 382 26.63 -11.88 -12.22
C GLY A 382 25.88 -12.78 -13.19
N HIS A 383 24.98 -13.56 -12.62
CA HIS A 383 24.23 -14.60 -13.31
C HIS A 383 22.86 -14.12 -13.73
N VAL A 384 22.48 -14.48 -14.94
CA VAL A 384 21.24 -14.03 -15.57
C VAL A 384 20.49 -15.21 -16.16
N GLY A 385 19.20 -15.29 -15.84
CA GLY A 385 18.28 -16.29 -16.36
C GLY A 385 16.87 -15.71 -16.54
N ALA A 386 16.15 -16.10 -17.60
CA ALA A 386 14.82 -15.56 -17.83
C ALA A 386 13.83 -15.92 -16.71
N ILE A 387 14.02 -17.08 -16.07
CA ILE A 387 13.18 -17.50 -14.95
C ILE A 387 13.87 -17.22 -13.62
N LEU A 388 15.08 -17.76 -13.42
CA LEU A 388 15.87 -17.57 -12.20
C LEU A 388 17.30 -17.15 -12.54
N GLY A 389 17.81 -16.08 -11.92
CA GLY A 389 19.21 -15.67 -12.09
C GLY A 389 20.21 -16.68 -11.52
N LEU A 390 20.08 -17.04 -10.24
CA LEU A 390 21.02 -17.91 -9.52
C LEU A 390 20.37 -18.76 -8.41
N ILE A 391 20.81 -20.00 -8.27
CA ILE A 391 20.67 -20.77 -7.02
C ILE A 391 21.87 -20.44 -6.13
N ASP A 392 21.68 -19.53 -5.18
CA ASP A 392 22.76 -18.88 -4.43
C ASP A 392 23.09 -19.59 -3.10
N ARG A 393 22.10 -20.25 -2.49
CA ARG A 393 22.26 -21.04 -1.26
C ARG A 393 21.62 -22.42 -1.38
N ASP A 394 21.80 -23.22 -0.33
CA ASP A 394 21.42 -24.63 -0.32
C ASP A 394 19.91 -24.78 -0.10
N GLY A 395 19.24 -25.42 -1.05
CA GLY A 395 17.80 -25.63 -1.04
C GLY A 395 17.35 -26.26 -2.33
N GLU A 396 16.36 -27.14 -2.26
CA GLU A 396 15.80 -27.79 -3.45
C GLU A 396 15.04 -26.76 -4.29
N ILE A 397 15.48 -26.58 -5.53
CA ILE A 397 14.86 -25.67 -6.51
C ILE A 397 14.24 -26.49 -7.62
N THR A 398 12.95 -26.28 -7.85
CA THR A 398 12.26 -26.82 -9.03
C THR A 398 11.85 -25.67 -9.94
N ILE A 399 12.32 -25.69 -11.18
CA ILE A 399 11.84 -24.81 -12.24
C ILE A 399 11.20 -25.70 -13.28
N GLN A 400 9.88 -25.60 -13.45
CA GLN A 400 9.15 -26.50 -14.33
C GLN A 400 8.09 -25.85 -15.20
N ASN A 401 7.90 -26.38 -16.40
CA ASN A 401 6.90 -25.90 -17.36
C ASN A 401 7.00 -24.39 -17.61
N CYS A 402 8.22 -23.84 -17.57
CA CYS A 402 8.48 -22.42 -17.76
C CYS A 402 9.02 -22.11 -19.15
N LEU A 403 8.83 -20.87 -19.58
CA LEU A 403 9.20 -20.43 -20.92
C LEU A 403 10.01 -19.13 -20.89
N ASN A 404 11.16 -19.15 -21.55
CA ASN A 404 11.90 -17.93 -21.88
C ASN A 404 11.41 -17.37 -23.22
N LEU A 405 10.82 -16.17 -23.18
CA LEU A 405 10.43 -15.36 -24.33
C LEU A 405 11.25 -14.06 -24.44
N ALA A 406 12.34 -13.94 -23.67
CA ALA A 406 13.14 -12.72 -23.65
C ALA A 406 13.65 -12.37 -25.04
N THR A 407 13.61 -11.09 -25.38
CA THR A 407 14.25 -10.58 -26.61
C THR A 407 15.76 -10.59 -26.45
N SER A 408 16.28 -10.26 -25.25
CA SER A 408 17.72 -10.32 -24.98
C SER A 408 18.05 -10.57 -23.51
N ILE A 409 19.13 -11.34 -23.30
CA ILE A 409 19.74 -11.59 -22.00
C ILE A 409 21.21 -11.13 -22.06
N ALA A 410 21.57 -10.17 -21.21
CA ALA A 410 22.90 -9.58 -21.12
C ALA A 410 23.49 -9.76 -19.72
N GLY A 411 24.75 -10.16 -19.60
CA GLY A 411 25.42 -10.29 -18.31
C GLY A 411 26.69 -11.12 -18.36
N GLY A 412 27.36 -11.22 -17.20
CA GLY A 412 28.61 -11.99 -17.04
C GLY A 412 28.41 -13.47 -17.34
N HIS A 413 27.35 -14.06 -16.78
CA HIS A 413 26.98 -15.46 -16.96
C HIS A 413 25.51 -15.60 -17.38
N ARG A 414 25.23 -16.03 -18.60
CA ARG A 414 23.87 -16.02 -19.15
C ARG A 414 23.36 -17.42 -19.44
N PHE A 415 22.14 -17.66 -18.96
CA PHE A 415 21.36 -18.87 -19.17
C PHE A 415 19.97 -18.46 -19.66
N ARG A 416 19.31 -19.32 -20.45
CA ARG A 416 17.96 -19.00 -20.92
C ARG A 416 16.90 -19.26 -19.84
N ILE A 417 17.08 -20.24 -18.97
CA ILE A 417 16.14 -20.55 -17.87
C ILE A 417 16.72 -20.08 -16.52
N GLY A 418 17.87 -20.62 -16.11
CA GLY A 418 18.54 -20.18 -14.89
C GLY A 418 19.81 -20.94 -14.53
N ASN A 419 20.55 -20.44 -13.53
CA ASN A 419 21.83 -21.00 -13.13
C ASN A 419 21.79 -21.66 -11.75
N TRP A 420 22.37 -22.85 -11.60
CA TRP A 420 22.46 -23.54 -10.32
C TRP A 420 23.64 -23.15 -9.41
N GLY A 421 24.56 -22.26 -9.82
CA GLY A 421 25.61 -21.75 -8.92
C GLY A 421 26.47 -22.81 -8.22
N ASN A 422 26.78 -23.91 -8.93
CA ASN A 422 27.42 -25.15 -8.45
C ASN A 422 26.56 -26.12 -7.60
N ARG A 423 25.24 -25.97 -7.57
CA ARG A 423 24.29 -26.80 -6.81
C ARG A 423 23.46 -27.73 -7.69
N ALA A 424 24.10 -28.39 -8.65
CA ALA A 424 23.41 -29.22 -9.64
C ALA A 424 22.54 -30.33 -9.02
N SER A 425 22.92 -30.89 -7.86
CA SER A 425 22.15 -31.94 -7.18
C SER A 425 20.84 -31.46 -6.54
N MET A 426 20.67 -30.15 -6.36
CA MET A 426 19.49 -29.53 -5.75
C MET A 426 18.61 -28.82 -6.79
N ALA A 427 18.98 -28.90 -8.06
CA ALA A 427 18.38 -28.13 -9.14
C ALA A 427 17.61 -29.04 -10.11
N HIS A 428 16.28 -28.89 -10.14
CA HIS A 428 15.38 -29.68 -10.96
C HIS A 428 14.77 -28.80 -12.05
N PHE A 429 15.37 -28.84 -13.25
CA PHE A 429 14.85 -28.16 -14.44
C PHE A 429 14.01 -29.16 -15.24
N ILE A 430 12.69 -28.96 -15.31
CA ILE A 430 11.77 -29.94 -15.89
C ILE A 430 10.88 -29.29 -16.94
N ASN A 431 10.90 -29.78 -18.18
CA ASN A 431 9.96 -29.35 -19.23
C ASN A 431 9.98 -27.81 -19.46
N ASN A 432 11.17 -27.20 -19.46
CA ASN A 432 11.35 -25.78 -19.72
C ASN A 432 11.79 -25.53 -21.16
N TYR A 433 11.37 -24.40 -21.72
CA TYR A 433 11.61 -24.08 -23.13
C TYR A 433 12.14 -22.65 -23.30
N SER A 434 12.80 -22.39 -24.43
CA SER A 434 13.24 -21.07 -24.82
C SER A 434 13.04 -20.87 -26.31
N ILE A 435 12.55 -19.69 -26.70
CA ILE A 435 12.54 -19.32 -28.12
C ILE A 435 13.97 -19.20 -28.66
N GLY A 436 14.16 -19.64 -29.90
CA GLY A 436 15.45 -19.60 -30.59
C GLY A 436 15.91 -18.17 -30.94
N THR A 437 14.99 -17.20 -30.90
CA THR A 437 15.24 -15.79 -31.23
C THR A 437 15.79 -14.97 -30.06
N THR A 438 15.84 -15.50 -28.83
CA THR A 438 16.45 -14.80 -27.69
C THR A 438 17.92 -14.50 -27.98
N VAL A 439 18.29 -13.22 -27.90
CA VAL A 439 19.66 -12.76 -28.15
C VAL A 439 20.48 -12.82 -26.86
N SER A 440 21.62 -13.51 -26.90
CA SER A 440 22.63 -13.40 -25.86
C SER A 440 23.57 -12.23 -26.15
N VAL A 441 23.66 -11.27 -25.23
CA VAL A 441 24.49 -10.06 -25.39
C VAL A 441 25.73 -10.15 -24.50
N GLY A 442 26.91 -9.85 -25.06
CA GLY A 442 28.18 -9.87 -24.33
C GLY A 442 28.86 -11.25 -24.25
N GLY A 443 28.34 -12.27 -24.94
CA GLY A 443 28.94 -13.61 -25.04
C GLY A 443 27.95 -14.66 -25.55
N GLY A 444 28.37 -15.93 -25.67
CA GLY A 444 27.50 -17.07 -26.01
C GLY A 444 26.96 -17.78 -24.77
N TRP A 445 25.83 -18.49 -24.88
CA TRP A 445 25.24 -19.26 -23.76
C TRP A 445 26.27 -20.20 -23.12
N GLU A 446 26.31 -20.28 -21.79
CA GLU A 446 27.38 -21.01 -21.09
C GLU A 446 27.24 -22.54 -21.09
N SER A 447 26.07 -23.05 -21.46
CA SER A 447 25.81 -24.49 -21.56
C SER A 447 24.71 -24.78 -22.60
N THR A 448 24.48 -26.05 -22.89
CA THR A 448 23.36 -26.56 -23.69
C THR A 448 22.53 -27.59 -22.93
N ASP A 449 22.66 -27.64 -21.60
CA ASP A 449 21.83 -28.47 -20.73
C ASP A 449 20.50 -27.78 -20.36
N ASP A 450 19.73 -28.42 -19.48
CA ASP A 450 18.39 -28.01 -19.08
C ASP A 450 18.31 -26.59 -18.49
N ARG A 451 19.43 -26.00 -18.07
CA ARG A 451 19.52 -24.57 -17.66
C ARG A 451 19.19 -23.61 -18.79
N ASN A 452 19.23 -24.08 -20.04
CA ASN A 452 18.89 -23.31 -21.22
C ASN A 452 17.53 -23.70 -21.82
N GLY A 453 16.85 -24.69 -21.27
CA GLY A 453 15.58 -25.17 -21.80
C GLY A 453 15.69 -25.76 -23.20
N THR A 454 14.62 -26.46 -23.60
CA THR A 454 14.47 -27.01 -24.95
C THR A 454 14.17 -25.88 -25.94
N ASP A 455 14.77 -25.96 -27.12
CA ASP A 455 14.59 -24.94 -28.17
C ASP A 455 13.17 -24.98 -28.76
N LEU A 456 12.53 -23.81 -28.83
CA LEU A 456 11.41 -23.53 -29.72
C LEU A 456 11.95 -22.71 -30.88
N PHE A 457 12.23 -23.36 -32.00
CA PHE A 457 12.88 -22.73 -33.14
C PHE A 457 11.95 -21.81 -33.92
N ASP A 458 10.64 -22.08 -33.90
CA ASP A 458 9.62 -21.24 -34.50
C ASP A 458 8.90 -20.41 -33.42
N ASP A 459 8.79 -19.11 -33.63
CA ASP A 459 8.01 -18.22 -32.78
C ASP A 459 6.51 -18.60 -32.77
N ALA A 460 6.03 -19.22 -33.86
CA ALA A 460 4.68 -19.75 -33.95
C ALA A 460 4.41 -20.85 -32.89
N ASP A 461 5.42 -21.66 -32.53
CA ASP A 461 5.27 -22.69 -31.50
C ASP A 461 4.99 -22.07 -30.12
N ALA A 462 5.65 -20.95 -29.82
CA ALA A 462 5.42 -20.16 -28.62
C ALA A 462 4.09 -19.37 -28.66
N LYS A 463 3.35 -19.39 -29.77
CA LYS A 463 2.02 -18.77 -29.92
C LYS A 463 0.91 -19.80 -30.14
N SER A 464 1.19 -21.07 -29.87
CA SER A 464 0.24 -22.18 -30.03
C SER A 464 -0.39 -22.61 -28.72
N LEU A 465 -1.74 -22.67 -28.68
CA LEU A 465 -2.50 -23.24 -27.58
C LEU A 465 -2.13 -24.69 -27.31
N GLU A 466 -1.94 -25.50 -28.36
CA GLU A 466 -1.60 -26.92 -28.22
C GLU A 466 -0.29 -27.09 -27.48
N PHE A 467 0.72 -26.26 -27.78
CA PHE A 467 1.99 -26.27 -27.06
C PHE A 467 1.79 -26.04 -25.56
N TYR A 468 1.09 -24.98 -25.16
CA TYR A 468 0.91 -24.71 -23.75
C TYR A 468 0.02 -25.74 -23.04
N LYS A 469 -1.04 -26.21 -23.69
CA LYS A 469 -2.02 -27.13 -23.09
C LYS A 469 -1.50 -28.57 -23.00
N GLU A 470 -0.95 -29.10 -24.10
CA GLU A 470 -0.57 -30.50 -24.20
C GLU A 470 0.90 -30.74 -23.82
N THR A 471 1.81 -29.81 -24.14
CA THR A 471 3.25 -29.95 -23.83
C THR A 471 3.57 -29.41 -22.44
N LEU A 472 3.16 -28.18 -22.12
CA LEU A 472 3.44 -27.57 -20.81
C LEU A 472 2.39 -27.94 -19.74
N GLY A 473 1.23 -28.45 -20.13
CA GLY A 473 0.17 -28.84 -19.20
C GLY A 473 -0.52 -27.65 -18.51
N TRP A 474 -0.50 -26.47 -19.12
CA TRP A 474 -1.12 -25.28 -18.54
C TRP A 474 -2.65 -25.33 -18.64
N ASP A 475 -3.34 -24.82 -17.61
CA ASP A 475 -4.80 -24.82 -17.55
C ASP A 475 -5.41 -23.66 -18.36
N PHE A 476 -5.73 -23.93 -19.63
CA PHE A 476 -6.43 -23.02 -20.53
C PHE A 476 -7.96 -23.05 -20.39
N ASP A 477 -8.47 -23.98 -19.57
CA ASP A 477 -9.90 -24.08 -19.31
C ASP A 477 -10.30 -23.07 -18.22
N LYS A 478 -9.40 -22.77 -17.27
CA LYS A 478 -9.69 -21.87 -16.12
C LYS A 478 -8.75 -20.68 -15.97
N ILE A 479 -7.47 -20.80 -16.29
CA ILE A 479 -6.46 -19.78 -15.91
C ILE A 479 -6.07 -18.94 -17.11
N TRP A 480 -5.65 -19.59 -18.18
CA TRP A 480 -5.01 -18.94 -19.32
C TRP A 480 -5.96 -18.81 -20.51
N LYS A 481 -5.72 -17.78 -21.32
CA LYS A 481 -6.21 -17.66 -22.70
C LYS A 481 -5.05 -17.25 -23.60
N ILE A 482 -5.17 -17.54 -24.88
CA ILE A 482 -4.20 -17.14 -25.90
C ILE A 482 -4.96 -16.71 -27.16
N ALA A 483 -4.44 -15.70 -27.83
CA ALA A 483 -4.83 -15.39 -29.20
C ALA A 483 -3.91 -16.21 -30.12
N GLU A 484 -4.42 -17.36 -30.60
CA GLU A 484 -3.65 -18.34 -31.37
C GLU A 484 -2.90 -17.68 -32.54
N ASN A 485 -1.59 -17.93 -32.64
CA ASN A 485 -0.67 -17.36 -33.63
C ASN A 485 -0.48 -15.82 -33.57
N GLU A 486 -1.16 -15.11 -32.67
CA GLU A 486 -1.08 -13.65 -32.56
C GLU A 486 -0.24 -13.19 -31.37
N GLY A 487 -0.39 -13.84 -30.22
CA GLY A 487 0.24 -13.41 -28.98
C GLY A 487 0.51 -14.54 -27.99
N TYR A 488 1.15 -14.18 -26.89
CA TYR A 488 1.47 -15.09 -25.80
C TYR A 488 0.30 -15.24 -24.82
N PRO A 489 0.28 -16.29 -23.99
CA PRO A 489 -0.78 -16.51 -23.02
C PRO A 489 -0.92 -15.35 -22.03
N VAL A 490 -2.17 -15.00 -21.71
CA VAL A 490 -2.51 -14.05 -20.65
C VAL A 490 -3.61 -14.66 -19.77
N PHE A 491 -3.88 -14.06 -18.62
CA PHE A 491 -4.97 -14.56 -17.78
C PHE A 491 -6.34 -14.32 -18.40
N ARG A 492 -7.25 -15.25 -18.13
CA ARG A 492 -8.68 -15.02 -18.34
C ARG A 492 -9.19 -13.94 -17.40
N THR A 493 -10.00 -13.04 -17.93
CA THR A 493 -10.78 -12.06 -17.16
C THR A 493 -12.17 -12.63 -16.85
N LYS A 494 -12.89 -12.01 -15.92
CA LYS A 494 -14.27 -12.40 -15.57
C LYS A 494 -15.24 -12.32 -16.76
N ASP A 495 -14.93 -11.48 -17.74
CA ASP A 495 -15.74 -11.27 -18.94
C ASP A 495 -15.38 -12.23 -20.08
N ASP A 496 -14.33 -13.06 -19.93
CA ASP A 496 -13.94 -13.97 -20.99
C ASP A 496 -14.91 -15.13 -21.13
N PRO A 497 -15.22 -15.56 -22.37
CA PRO A 497 -16.06 -16.71 -22.60
C PRO A 497 -15.53 -17.99 -21.94
N VAL A 498 -16.40 -18.68 -21.21
CA VAL A 498 -16.09 -19.97 -20.58
C VAL A 498 -16.86 -21.07 -21.33
N GLY A 499 -16.21 -21.81 -22.23
CA GLY A 499 -16.79 -22.99 -22.89
C GLY A 499 -16.49 -23.15 -24.39
N MET A 500 -16.92 -24.29 -24.95
CA MET A 500 -16.72 -24.66 -26.36
C MET A 500 -17.40 -23.67 -27.32
N VAL A 501 -16.59 -23.02 -28.16
CA VAL A 501 -17.04 -22.24 -29.31
C VAL A 501 -17.57 -23.21 -30.36
N THR A 502 -18.84 -23.06 -30.75
CA THR A 502 -19.35 -23.68 -31.98
C THR A 502 -19.61 -22.56 -32.99
N GLU A 503 -18.62 -22.26 -33.83
CA GLU A 503 -18.86 -21.46 -35.02
C GLU A 503 -19.67 -22.31 -36.01
N LYS A 504 -20.90 -21.89 -36.33
CA LYS A 504 -21.60 -22.41 -37.50
C LYS A 504 -22.28 -21.28 -38.26
N THR A 505 -21.89 -21.18 -39.53
CA THR A 505 -22.23 -20.14 -40.49
C THR A 505 -23.67 -20.22 -40.96
N LEU A 506 -24.36 -19.09 -40.85
CA LEU A 506 -25.39 -18.62 -41.78
C LEU A 506 -25.58 -17.08 -41.69
N GLU A 507 -25.10 -16.42 -40.62
CA GLU A 507 -25.24 -14.95 -40.43
C GLU A 507 -23.98 -14.24 -39.86
N ASN A 508 -22.82 -14.89 -39.77
CA ASN A 508 -21.59 -14.35 -39.12
C ASN A 508 -21.83 -13.81 -37.69
N ILE A 509 -22.45 -14.66 -36.85
CA ILE A 509 -22.67 -14.36 -35.44
C ILE A 509 -21.94 -15.39 -34.60
N ALA A 510 -20.94 -14.95 -33.84
CA ALA A 510 -20.27 -15.79 -32.85
C ALA A 510 -21.03 -15.69 -31.52
N VAL A 511 -21.38 -16.83 -30.92
CA VAL A 511 -22.16 -16.93 -29.69
C VAL A 511 -21.28 -17.51 -28.58
N TYR A 512 -21.21 -16.83 -27.45
CA TYR A 512 -20.33 -17.12 -26.33
C TYR A 512 -21.13 -17.27 -25.03
N SER A 513 -20.73 -18.23 -24.20
CA SER A 513 -21.20 -18.34 -22.81
C SER A 513 -20.35 -17.39 -21.96
N ILE A 514 -20.98 -16.50 -21.20
CA ILE A 514 -20.32 -15.63 -20.21
C ILE A 514 -20.99 -15.83 -18.84
N SER A 515 -20.33 -15.46 -17.74
CA SER A 515 -20.97 -15.48 -16.42
C SER A 515 -22.21 -14.58 -16.43
N GLY A 516 -23.36 -15.12 -15.99
CA GLY A 516 -24.63 -14.40 -15.93
C GLY A 516 -25.28 -14.04 -17.28
N GLY A 517 -24.79 -14.55 -18.41
CA GLY A 517 -25.37 -14.21 -19.71
C GLY A 517 -24.80 -14.90 -20.95
N ILE A 518 -25.13 -14.32 -22.10
CA ILE A 518 -24.70 -14.76 -23.44
C ILE A 518 -24.08 -13.57 -24.16
N GLU A 519 -22.87 -13.70 -24.69
CA GLU A 519 -22.27 -12.68 -25.56
C GLU A 519 -22.38 -13.08 -27.03
N MET A 520 -22.73 -12.13 -27.89
CA MET A 520 -22.85 -12.33 -29.33
C MET A 520 -22.07 -11.26 -30.08
N ILE A 521 -21.18 -11.68 -30.98
CA ILE A 521 -20.48 -10.77 -31.90
C ILE A 521 -21.13 -10.91 -33.27
N ALA A 522 -21.76 -9.84 -33.76
CA ALA A 522 -22.44 -9.82 -35.04
C ALA A 522 -21.70 -8.94 -36.04
N SER A 523 -21.56 -9.38 -37.30
CA SER A 523 -20.90 -8.59 -38.36
C SER A 523 -21.77 -7.47 -38.92
N GLN A 524 -23.03 -7.38 -38.52
CA GLN A 524 -23.99 -6.33 -38.88
C GLN A 524 -25.15 -6.35 -37.87
N ALA A 525 -25.96 -5.31 -37.87
CA ALA A 525 -27.16 -5.31 -37.04
C ALA A 525 -28.14 -6.42 -37.48
N VAL A 526 -28.53 -7.31 -36.56
CA VAL A 526 -29.34 -8.50 -36.85
C VAL A 526 -30.19 -8.92 -35.66
N GLN A 527 -31.45 -9.26 -35.91
CA GLN A 527 -32.37 -9.66 -34.85
C GLN A 527 -32.19 -11.16 -34.59
N ILE A 528 -31.93 -11.52 -33.33
CA ILE A 528 -31.68 -12.89 -32.91
C ILE A 528 -32.65 -13.33 -31.82
N ASN A 529 -33.07 -14.59 -31.92
CA ASN A 529 -33.92 -15.25 -30.94
C ASN A 529 -33.10 -16.23 -30.10
N ILE A 530 -33.32 -16.19 -28.80
CA ILE A 530 -32.76 -17.07 -27.79
C ILE A 530 -33.87 -18.02 -27.35
N TYR A 531 -33.65 -19.32 -27.51
CA TYR A 531 -34.59 -20.37 -27.11
C TYR A 531 -34.03 -21.18 -25.95
N ALA A 532 -34.89 -21.67 -25.07
CA ALA A 532 -34.52 -22.74 -24.14
C ALA A 532 -34.41 -24.07 -24.92
N ILE A 533 -33.75 -25.07 -24.32
CA ILE A 533 -33.52 -26.37 -24.96
C ILE A 533 -34.82 -27.14 -25.30
N ASP A 534 -35.92 -26.81 -24.61
CA ASP A 534 -37.26 -27.33 -24.89
C ASP A 534 -37.95 -26.65 -26.09
N GLY A 535 -37.28 -25.70 -26.73
CA GLY A 535 -37.78 -24.95 -27.89
C GLY A 535 -38.56 -23.69 -27.54
N ARG A 536 -38.76 -23.37 -26.25
CA ARG A 536 -39.47 -22.15 -25.83
C ARG A 536 -38.65 -20.90 -26.13
N LEU A 537 -39.25 -19.90 -26.79
CA LEU A 537 -38.62 -18.60 -26.98
C LEU A 537 -38.45 -17.90 -25.61
N VAL A 538 -37.21 -17.53 -25.29
CA VAL A 538 -36.83 -16.88 -24.02
C VAL A 538 -36.74 -15.38 -24.23
N ARG A 539 -36.06 -14.95 -25.30
CA ARG A 539 -35.84 -13.52 -25.60
C ARG A 539 -35.57 -13.32 -27.08
N SER A 540 -36.06 -12.21 -27.63
CA SER A 540 -35.63 -11.69 -28.94
C SER A 540 -34.82 -10.43 -28.71
N VAL A 541 -33.67 -10.32 -29.35
CA VAL A 541 -32.76 -9.18 -29.18
C VAL A 541 -32.33 -8.63 -30.53
N MET A 542 -32.30 -7.31 -30.64
CA MET A 542 -31.68 -6.61 -31.76
C MET A 542 -30.18 -6.48 -31.46
N LEU A 543 -29.33 -7.20 -32.18
CA LEU A 543 -27.88 -7.03 -32.07
C LEU A 543 -27.44 -5.82 -32.90
N ASN A 544 -26.47 -5.07 -32.38
CA ASN A 544 -25.69 -4.11 -33.16
C ASN A 544 -24.50 -4.81 -33.83
N GLU A 545 -23.91 -4.18 -34.83
CA GLU A 545 -22.60 -4.60 -35.34
C GLU A 545 -21.55 -4.54 -34.22
N GLY A 546 -20.72 -5.57 -34.11
CA GLY A 546 -19.76 -5.74 -33.03
C GLY A 546 -20.29 -6.57 -31.87
N ARG A 547 -19.79 -6.29 -30.65
CA ARG A 547 -20.02 -7.10 -29.45
C ARG A 547 -21.32 -6.70 -28.74
N ASN A 548 -22.12 -7.70 -28.36
CA ASN A 548 -23.41 -7.53 -27.69
C ASN A 548 -23.52 -8.49 -26.50
N SER A 549 -23.63 -7.97 -25.28
CA SER A 549 -23.75 -8.78 -24.06
C SER A 549 -25.21 -8.85 -23.61
N ILE A 550 -25.78 -10.06 -23.54
CA ILE A 550 -27.16 -10.32 -23.15
C ILE A 550 -27.18 -10.93 -21.75
N THR A 551 -27.41 -10.09 -20.75
CA THR A 551 -27.44 -10.46 -19.33
C THR A 551 -28.87 -10.59 -18.80
N GLY A 552 -29.02 -11.07 -17.56
CA GLY A 552 -30.32 -11.26 -16.92
C GLY A 552 -31.12 -12.41 -17.55
N ILE A 553 -30.41 -13.42 -18.05
CA ILE A 553 -30.96 -14.71 -18.46
C ILE A 553 -30.67 -15.69 -17.31
N ALA A 554 -31.67 -16.47 -16.90
CA ALA A 554 -31.48 -17.42 -15.81
C ALA A 554 -30.41 -18.48 -16.18
N PRO A 555 -29.68 -19.05 -15.20
CA PRO A 555 -28.76 -20.15 -15.48
C PRO A 555 -29.48 -21.30 -16.18
N GLY A 556 -28.83 -21.88 -17.18
CA GLY A 556 -29.43 -22.95 -17.97
C GLY A 556 -28.85 -23.10 -19.36
N LEU A 557 -29.48 -23.99 -20.13
CA LEU A 557 -29.04 -24.33 -21.47
C LEU A 557 -29.94 -23.74 -22.54
N TYR A 558 -29.33 -23.00 -23.48
CA TYR A 558 -30.03 -22.25 -24.51
C TYR A 558 -29.55 -22.62 -25.92
N LEU A 559 -30.43 -22.35 -26.89
CA LEU A 559 -30.20 -22.44 -28.31
C LEU A 559 -30.30 -21.03 -28.91
N VAL A 560 -29.21 -20.56 -29.50
CA VAL A 560 -29.11 -19.23 -30.13
C VAL A 560 -28.48 -19.42 -31.50
N ASN A 561 -29.17 -19.02 -32.56
CA ASN A 561 -28.71 -19.19 -33.94
C ASN A 561 -28.18 -20.61 -34.25
N ARG A 562 -28.90 -21.64 -33.79
CA ARG A 562 -28.52 -23.07 -33.91
C ARG A 562 -27.24 -23.48 -33.15
N THR A 563 -26.71 -22.59 -32.32
CA THR A 563 -25.59 -22.84 -31.40
C THR A 563 -26.12 -23.08 -29.99
N LYS A 564 -25.54 -24.08 -29.32
CA LYS A 564 -25.81 -24.39 -27.92
C LYS A 564 -24.96 -23.47 -27.05
N VAL A 565 -25.57 -22.80 -26.08
CA VAL A 565 -24.88 -21.91 -25.13
C VAL A 565 -25.34 -22.19 -23.71
N ILE A 566 -24.41 -22.12 -22.75
CA ILE A 566 -24.69 -22.39 -21.34
C ILE A 566 -24.57 -21.06 -20.59
N VAL A 567 -25.60 -20.70 -19.83
CA VAL A 567 -25.51 -19.59 -18.88
C VAL A 567 -25.26 -20.20 -17.51
N THR A 568 -24.13 -19.85 -16.90
CA THR A 568 -23.81 -20.21 -15.52
C THR A 568 -23.98 -18.99 -14.61
N ASP A 569 -24.15 -19.25 -13.31
CA ASP A 569 -24.09 -18.22 -12.28
C ASP A 569 -22.78 -17.42 -12.30
#